data_AF-A0A380P6K5-F1
#
_entry.id   AF-A0A380P6K5-F1
#
_cell.length_a   1.000
_cell.length_b   1.000
_cell.length_c   1.000
_cell.angle_alpha   90.00
_cell.angle_beta   90.00
_cell.angle_gamma   90.00
#
_symmetry.space_group_name_H-M   'P 1'
#
loop_
_entity.id
_entity.type
_entity.pdbx_description
1 polymer ?
#
loop_
_entity_poly.entity_id
_entity_poly.type
_entity_poly.pdbx_seq_one_letter_code
_entity_poly.pdbx_strand_id
1 'polypeptide(L)' 'MFQVDAETDQTALLNTIKPLLMGLKDHGMLLILTNDATDITELESYAKALPANAYGVQKLSDLLSNETALLIQRL' A
#
# COMPACT_ATOMS: atom_id res chain seq x y z
N MET A 1 -3.44 -3.68 8.83
CA MET A 1 -4.04 -2.43 8.34
C MET A 1 -3.17 -1.30 8.86
N PHE A 2 -2.72 -0.42 7.97
CA PHE A 2 -1.90 0.75 8.29
C PHE A 2 -2.66 2.00 7.87
N GLN A 3 -2.63 3.03 8.72
CA GLN A 3 -3.13 4.35 8.39
C GLN A 3 -1.93 5.28 8.26
N VAL A 4 -1.92 6.06 7.19
CA VAL A 4 -0.83 6.96 6.79
C VAL A 4 -1.40 8.36 6.66
N ASP A 5 -0.57 9.34 6.97
CA ASP A 5 -0.85 10.76 6.84
C ASP A 5 0.41 11.51 6.34
N ALA A 6 0.27 12.82 6.13
CA ALA A 6 1.34 13.68 5.63
C ALA A 6 2.58 13.76 6.55
N GLU A 7 2.48 13.42 7.84
CA GLU A 7 3.62 13.40 8.77
C GLU A 7 4.38 12.06 8.75
N THR A 8 3.83 11.05 8.08
CA THR A 8 4.43 9.73 7.98
C THR A 8 5.66 9.75 7.07
N ASP A 9 6.80 9.33 7.59
CA ASP A 9 8.02 9.14 6.81
C ASP A 9 7.83 8.01 5.77
N GLN A 10 7.76 8.39 4.50
CA GLN A 10 7.61 7.51 3.34
C GLN A 10 8.71 6.43 3.27
N THR A 11 9.95 6.80 3.59
CA THR A 11 11.09 5.88 3.55
C THR A 11 10.98 4.85 4.67
N ALA A 12 10.62 5.28 5.89
CA ALA A 12 10.38 4.38 7.01
C ALA A 12 9.18 3.45 6.73
N LEU A 13 8.10 3.98 6.14
CA LEU A 13 6.94 3.20 5.72
C LEU A 13 7.33 2.12 4.72
N LEU A 14 8.04 2.48 3.64
CA LEU A 14 8.52 1.52 2.64
C LEU A 14 9.43 0.44 3.26
N ASN A 15 10.34 0.84 4.14
CA ASN A 15 11.23 -0.10 4.84
C ASN A 15 10.47 -1.04 5.78
N THR A 16 9.30 -0.63 6.28
CA THR A 16 8.40 -1.47 7.09
C THR A 16 7.55 -2.39 6.21
N ILE A 17 7.01 -1.88 5.10
CA ILE A 17 6.11 -2.64 4.21
C ILE A 17 6.85 -3.78 3.49
N LYS A 18 8.08 -3.54 3.01
CA LYS A 18 8.88 -4.55 2.28
C LYS A 18 9.01 -5.90 3.01
N PRO A 19 9.50 -5.97 4.26
CA PRO A 19 9.60 -7.23 4.98
C PRO A 19 8.23 -7.84 5.30
N LEU A 20 7.19 -7.02 5.53
CA LEU A 20 5.84 -7.53 5.74
C LEU A 20 5.31 -8.25 4.51
N LEU A 21 5.53 -7.71 3.31
CA LEU A 21 5.16 -8.37 2.05
C LEU A 21 5.85 -9.72 1.89
N MET A 22 7.14 -9.82 2.24
CA MET A 22 7.87 -11.09 2.22
C MET A 22 7.34 -12.11 3.23
N GLY A 23 6.76 -11.64 4.34
CA GLY A 23 6.14 -12.49 5.36
C GLY A 23 4.68 -12.86 5.10
N LEU A 24 4.04 -12.30 4.07
CA LEU A 24 2.66 -12.64 3.72
C LEU A 24 2.59 -14.08 3.23
N LYS A 25 1.68 -14.85 3.83
CA LYS A 25 1.26 -16.15 3.30
C LYS A 25 0.36 -15.97 2.08
N ASP A 26 0.11 -17.05 1.35
CA ASP A 26 -0.81 -17.07 0.21
C ASP A 26 -2.16 -16.45 0.59
N HIS A 27 -2.66 -15.57 -0.27
CA HIS A 27 -3.86 -14.74 -0.08
C HIS A 27 -3.80 -13.74 1.09
N GLY A 28 -2.65 -13.61 1.76
CA GLY A 28 -2.41 -12.59 2.77
C GLY A 28 -2.51 -11.19 2.19
N MET A 29 -3.07 -10.27 2.97
CA MET A 29 -3.38 -8.91 2.52
C MET A 29 -2.74 -7.85 3.40
N LEU A 30 -2.32 -6.79 2.75
CA LEU A 30 -1.85 -5.56 3.36
C LEU A 30 -2.72 -4.42 2.85
N LEU A 31 -3.38 -3.73 3.78
CA LEU A 31 -4.23 -2.59 3.50
C LEU A 31 -3.58 -1.34 4.09
N ILE A 32 -3.35 -0.35 3.23
CA ILE A 32 -2.88 0.99 3.60
C ILE A 32 -4.00 1.98 3.31
N LEU A 33 -4.34 2.80 4.30
CA LEU A 33 -5.37 3.83 4.19
C LEU A 33 -4.73 5.20 4.38
N THR A 34 -5.19 6.18 3.61
CA THR A 34 -4.79 7.58 3.73
C THR A 34 -5.97 8.48 3.40
N ASN A 35 -5.98 9.69 3.96
CA ASN A 35 -6.94 10.73 3.63
C ASN A 35 -6.50 11.57 2.41
N ASP A 36 -5.25 11.41 1.96
CA ASP A 36 -4.72 12.05 0.77
C ASP A 36 -3.91 11.05 -0.06
N ALA A 37 -4.29 10.88 -1.33
CA ALA A 37 -3.62 9.98 -2.26
C ALA A 37 -2.12 10.30 -2.44
N THR A 38 -1.70 11.55 -2.21
CA THR A 38 -0.30 11.97 -2.34
C THR A 38 0.59 11.34 -1.26
N ASP A 39 0.03 11.06 -0.07
CA ASP A 39 0.73 10.48 1.09
C ASP A 39 1.15 9.02 0.89
N ILE A 40 0.78 8.37 -0.22
CA ILE A 40 1.19 7.00 -0.52
C ILE A 40 1.79 6.84 -1.92
N THR A 41 2.18 7.94 -2.57
CA THR A 41 2.62 7.92 -3.98
C THR A 41 3.84 7.02 -4.21
N GLU A 42 4.83 7.07 -3.30
CA GLU A 42 6.03 6.23 -3.40
C GLU A 42 5.69 4.76 -3.16
N LEU A 43 4.85 4.48 -2.17
CA LEU A 43 4.39 3.14 -1.86
C LEU A 43 3.56 2.53 -3.00
N GLU A 44 2.67 3.30 -3.61
CA GLU A 44 1.90 2.92 -4.80
C GLU A 44 2.83 2.58 -5.97
N SER A 45 3.85 3.41 -6.21
CA SER A 45 4.83 3.19 -7.28
C SER A 45 5.62 1.90 -7.05
N TYR A 46 6.04 1.65 -5.81
CA TYR A 46 6.70 0.39 -5.45
C TYR A 46 5.77 -0.81 -5.60
N ALA A 47 4.53 -0.72 -5.12
CA ALA A 47 3.56 -1.81 -5.18
C ALA A 47 3.25 -2.21 -6.63
N LYS A 48 3.09 -1.23 -7.53
CA LYS A 48 2.88 -1.48 -8.98
C LYS A 48 4.07 -2.16 -9.67
N ALA A 49 5.28 -2.04 -9.12
CA ALA A 49 6.48 -2.69 -9.63
C ALA A 49 6.67 -4.13 -9.12
N LEU A 50 5.81 -4.60 -8.20
CA LEU A 50 5.87 -5.98 -7.72
C LEU A 50 5.55 -6.99 -8.83
N PRO A 51 6.09 -8.22 -8.77
CA PRO A 51 5.78 -9.25 -9.76
C PRO A 51 4.28 -9.55 -9.79
N ALA A 52 3.62 -9.28 -10.93
CA ALA A 52 2.17 -9.43 -11.09
C ALA A 52 1.66 -10.87 -10.96
N ASN A 53 2.56 -11.86 -11.05
CA ASN A 53 2.25 -13.27 -10.80
C ASN A 53 2.34 -13.67 -9.32
N ALA A 54 2.79 -12.77 -8.46
CA ALA A 54 3.05 -13.04 -7.05
C ALA A 54 2.30 -12.07 -6.12
N TYR A 55 1.94 -10.89 -6.61
CA TYR A 55 1.16 -9.90 -5.87
C TYR A 55 0.08 -9.27 -6.75
N GLY A 56 -1.12 -9.14 -6.20
CA GLY A 56 -2.20 -8.30 -6.72
C GLY A 56 -2.20 -6.94 -6.02
N VAL A 57 -2.35 -5.86 -6.77
CA VAL A 57 -2.39 -4.49 -6.23
C VAL A 57 -3.65 -3.79 -6.72
N GLN A 58 -4.41 -3.20 -5.81
CA GLN A 58 -5.62 -2.45 -6.10
C GLN A 58 -5.60 -1.12 -5.36
N LYS A 59 -5.98 -0.06 -6.06
CA LYS A 59 -6.18 1.28 -5.49
C LYS A 59 -7.67 1.60 -5.55
N LEU A 60 -8.22 1.96 -4.39
CA LEU A 60 -9.60 2.39 -4.24
C LEU A 60 -9.54 3.82 -3.71
N SER A 61 -10.03 4.78 -4.48
CA SER A 61 -10.09 6.18 -4.06
C SER A 61 -11.54 6.65 -4.03
N ASP A 62 -11.92 7.30 -2.95
CA ASP A 62 -13.20 7.99 -2.85
C ASP A 62 -13.07 9.37 -3.51
N LEU A 63 -13.92 9.64 -4.49
CA LEU A 63 -13.93 10.89 -5.26
C LEU A 63 -14.43 12.09 -4.45
N LEU A 64 -15.17 11.86 -3.36
CA LEU A 64 -15.78 12.90 -2.53
C LEU A 64 -14.89 13.26 -1.34
N SER A 65 -14.21 12.28 -0.73
CA SER A 65 -13.39 12.49 0.47
C SER A 65 -11.88 12.54 0.20
N ASN A 66 -11.43 12.24 -1.03
CA ASN A 66 -10.02 12.06 -1.39
C ASN A 66 -9.30 10.92 -0.63
N GLU A 67 -10.05 10.20 0.21
CA GLU A 67 -9.56 9.02 0.91
C GLU A 67 -9.15 7.96 -0.09
N THR A 68 -8.03 7.33 0.19
CA THR A 68 -7.46 6.31 -0.68
C THR A 68 -7.06 5.11 0.14
N ALA A 69 -7.46 3.94 -0.35
CA ALA A 69 -7.03 2.65 0.11
C ALA A 69 -6.15 1.99 -0.95
N LEU A 70 -4.97 1.55 -0.55
CA LEU A 70 -4.09 0.71 -1.34
C LEU A 70 -4.09 -0.70 -0.73
N LEU A 71 -4.59 -1.66 -1.51
CA LEU A 71 -4.62 -3.07 -1.17
C LEU A 71 -3.51 -3.79 -1.92
N ILE A 72 -2.66 -4.52 -1.20
CA ILE A 72 -1.65 -5.42 -1.75
C ILE A 72 -1.95 -6.83 -1.23
N GLN A 73 -2.14 -7.79 -2.12
CA GLN A 73 -2.46 -9.17 -1.79
C GLN A 73 -1.42 -10.12 -2.38
N ARG A 74 -0.96 -11.10 -1.59
CA ARG A 74 -0.16 -12.21 -2.10
C ARG A 74 -1.05 -13.17 -2.90
N LEU A 75 -0.67 -13.46 -4.14
CA LEU A 75 -1.42 -14.38 -5.02
C LEU A 75 -1.12 -15.84 -4.69
#